data_AF-A0A1V5FD02-F1
#
_entry.id   AF-A0A1V5FD02-F1
#
_cell.length_a   1.000
_cell.length_b   1.000
_cell.length_c   1.000
_cell.angle_alpha   90.00
_cell.angle_beta   90.00
_cell.angle_gamma   90.00
#
_symmetry.space_group_name_H-M   'P 1'
#
loop_
_entity.id
_entity.type
_entity.pdbx_description
1 polymer ?
#
loop_
_entity_poly.entity_id
_entity_poly.type
_entity_poly.pdbx_seq_one_letter_code
_entity_poly.pdbx_strand_id
1 'polypeptide(L)'
;MRGMNYLRDYNVEFNILAVVNKLTCKHAREIYAYFKSLGIQFLQFIPIVEMDPATGQVCDYIMSPEEYGEFLCEMWDEWVRPGYPEVSIRDFEALIERLLGGAPSLCSFDSACNQYCMIEHNGDVYPCDFFCDPKYRLGNINDTPLPEIFRGTKHQGFAGLKSCYPEECYACRWLDLCHGGCTKDRMLGANLYGGEKARASCYFCKAYRMFFEHAYDRMLALKDVIWARVRAAAGRGIGAQP
;
A
#
# COMPACT_ATOMS: atom_id res chain seq x y z
N MET A 1 -25.31 -0.16 -0.26
CA MET A 1 -25.40 -1.43 -1.01
C MET A 1 -25.94 -1.31 -2.44
N ARG A 2 -26.83 -0.36 -2.78
CA ARG A 2 -27.42 -0.23 -4.14
C ARG A 2 -26.40 -0.28 -5.29
N GLY A 3 -25.32 0.50 -5.22
CA GLY A 3 -24.28 0.51 -6.27
C GLY A 3 -23.59 -0.85 -6.44
N MET A 4 -23.26 -1.50 -5.34
CA MET A 4 -22.67 -2.84 -5.36
C MET A 4 -23.62 -3.89 -5.95
N ASN A 5 -24.92 -3.80 -5.67
CA ASN A 5 -25.91 -4.71 -6.26
C ASN A 5 -25.99 -4.52 -7.78
N TYR A 6 -25.97 -3.28 -8.29
CA TYR A 6 -25.88 -3.05 -9.73
C TYR A 6 -24.62 -3.68 -10.35
N LEU A 7 -23.46 -3.55 -9.72
CA LEU A 7 -22.25 -4.19 -10.24
C LEU A 7 -22.40 -5.72 -10.31
N ARG A 8 -23.02 -6.33 -9.29
CA ARG A 8 -23.30 -7.77 -9.25
C ARG A 8 -24.30 -8.22 -10.32
N ASP A 9 -25.41 -7.50 -10.46
CA ASP A 9 -26.47 -7.84 -11.41
C ASP A 9 -25.95 -7.85 -12.86
N TYR A 10 -24.91 -7.05 -13.14
CA TYR A 10 -24.26 -6.96 -14.45
C TYR A 10 -22.91 -7.70 -14.52
N ASN A 11 -22.57 -8.53 -13.53
CA ASN A 11 -21.31 -9.29 -13.46
C ASN A 11 -20.04 -8.44 -13.65
N VAL A 12 -20.03 -7.22 -13.11
CA VAL A 12 -18.85 -6.35 -13.12
C VAL A 12 -17.94 -6.73 -11.96
N GLU A 13 -16.67 -6.99 -12.24
CA GLU A 13 -15.64 -7.20 -11.20
C GLU A 13 -15.37 -5.89 -10.45
N PHE A 14 -15.29 -5.95 -9.13
CA PHE A 14 -15.05 -4.77 -8.31
C PHE A 14 -14.31 -5.11 -7.02
N ASN A 15 -13.61 -4.10 -6.51
CA ASN A 15 -12.96 -4.12 -5.20
C ASN A 15 -13.68 -3.16 -4.24
N ILE A 16 -13.54 -3.38 -2.95
CA ILE A 16 -13.94 -2.41 -1.94
C ILE A 16 -12.73 -1.60 -1.48
N LEU A 17 -12.85 -0.28 -1.53
CA LEU A 17 -11.91 0.65 -0.95
C LEU A 17 -12.50 1.16 0.36
N ALA A 18 -11.82 0.91 1.48
CA ALA A 18 -12.25 1.27 2.82
C ALA A 18 -11.17 2.15 3.47
N VAL A 19 -11.54 3.38 3.84
CA VAL A 19 -10.64 4.26 4.58
C VAL A 19 -10.51 3.76 6.02
N VAL A 20 -9.28 3.69 6.51
CA VAL A 20 -8.99 3.41 7.92
C VAL A 20 -8.68 4.72 8.62
N ASN A 21 -9.55 5.13 9.54
CA ASN A 21 -9.43 6.29 10.40
C ASN A 21 -9.45 5.88 11.89
N LYS A 22 -9.37 6.85 12.79
CA LYS A 22 -9.35 6.65 14.26
C LYS A 22 -10.54 5.86 14.83
N LEU A 23 -11.69 5.89 14.17
CA LEU A 23 -12.83 5.06 14.55
C LEU A 23 -12.64 3.65 14.01
N THR A 24 -12.53 3.50 12.69
CA THR A 24 -12.53 2.19 12.02
C THR A 24 -11.34 1.31 12.40
N CYS A 25 -10.21 1.91 12.82
CA CYS A 25 -9.02 1.17 13.24
C CYS A 25 -9.26 0.27 14.45
N LYS A 26 -10.30 0.56 15.25
CA LYS A 26 -10.67 -0.20 16.46
C LYS A 26 -11.58 -1.39 16.17
N HIS A 27 -11.95 -1.59 14.90
CA HIS A 27 -13.00 -2.51 14.49
C HIS A 27 -12.53 -3.45 13.37
N ALA A 28 -11.23 -3.81 13.33
CA ALA A 28 -10.64 -4.64 12.28
C ALA A 28 -11.43 -5.94 12.04
N ARG A 29 -11.72 -6.68 13.12
CA ARG A 29 -12.43 -7.96 13.07
C ARG A 29 -13.88 -7.81 12.59
N GLU A 30 -14.58 -6.80 13.10
CA GLU A 30 -15.98 -6.52 12.74
C GLU A 30 -16.10 -6.12 11.28
N ILE A 31 -15.20 -5.25 10.80
CA ILE A 31 -15.15 -4.80 9.41
C ILE A 31 -14.84 -5.99 8.47
N TYR A 32 -13.85 -6.81 8.82
CA TYR A 32 -13.52 -8.01 8.03
C TYR A 32 -14.70 -8.99 7.96
N ALA A 33 -15.31 -9.30 9.11
CA ALA A 33 -16.47 -10.19 9.17
C ALA A 33 -17.65 -9.63 8.37
N TYR A 34 -17.89 -8.32 8.45
CA TYR A 34 -18.93 -7.65 7.68
C TYR A 34 -18.72 -7.81 6.18
N PHE A 35 -17.54 -7.47 5.65
CA PHE A 35 -17.28 -7.62 4.22
C PHE A 35 -17.32 -9.08 3.76
N LYS A 36 -16.83 -10.01 4.57
CA LYS A 36 -16.95 -11.44 4.27
C LYS A 36 -18.41 -11.91 4.23
N SER A 37 -19.26 -11.42 5.15
CA SER A 37 -20.69 -11.74 5.18
C SER A 37 -21.43 -11.25 3.93
N LEU A 38 -20.91 -10.22 3.28
CA LEU A 38 -21.43 -9.71 2.02
C LEU A 38 -20.95 -10.49 0.80
N GLY A 39 -20.03 -11.46 0.96
CA GLY A 39 -19.40 -12.18 -0.14
C GLY A 39 -18.36 -11.34 -0.89
N ILE A 40 -17.72 -10.37 -0.25
CA ILE A 40 -16.66 -9.57 -0.86
C ILE A 40 -15.35 -10.36 -0.83
N GLN A 41 -14.67 -10.40 -1.97
CA GLN A 41 -13.42 -11.13 -2.16
C GLN A 41 -12.19 -10.24 -2.32
N PHE A 42 -12.33 -8.94 -2.60
CA PHE A 42 -11.21 -8.04 -2.86
C PHE A 42 -11.33 -6.76 -2.03
N LEU A 43 -10.41 -6.57 -1.08
CA LEU A 43 -10.43 -5.50 -0.09
C LEU A 43 -9.15 -4.65 -0.15
N GLN A 44 -9.34 -3.34 -0.06
CA GLN A 44 -8.27 -2.36 0.04
C GLN A 44 -8.53 -1.45 1.24
N PHE A 45 -7.69 -1.58 2.26
CA PHE A 45 -7.72 -0.71 3.43
C PHE A 45 -6.74 0.44 3.21
N ILE A 46 -7.20 1.68 3.29
CA ILE A 46 -6.41 2.87 2.97
C ILE A 46 -6.33 3.73 4.23
N PRO A 47 -5.18 3.75 4.95
CA PRO A 47 -5.07 4.57 6.14
C PRO A 47 -5.08 6.06 5.76
N ILE A 48 -5.91 6.84 6.45
CA ILE A 48 -5.90 8.29 6.29
C ILE A 48 -4.80 8.89 7.18
N VAL A 49 -4.05 9.83 6.61
CA VAL A 49 -3.15 10.74 7.34
C VAL A 49 -3.28 12.12 6.73
N GLU A 50 -3.58 13.09 7.58
CA GLU A 50 -3.79 14.48 7.21
C GLU A 50 -3.38 15.39 8.38
N MET A 51 -2.92 16.58 8.04
CA MET A 51 -2.67 17.65 9.01
C MET A 51 -3.68 18.75 8.82
N ASP A 52 -4.10 19.32 9.93
CA ASP A 52 -4.88 20.54 9.94
C ASP A 52 -3.99 21.70 9.47
N PRO A 53 -4.32 22.36 8.34
CA PRO A 53 -3.51 23.45 7.82
C PRO A 53 -3.46 24.68 8.75
N ALA A 54 -4.45 24.86 9.63
CA ALA A 54 -4.49 25.99 10.56
C ALA A 54 -3.57 25.79 11.77
N THR A 55 -3.48 24.55 12.28
CA THR A 55 -2.73 24.24 13.51
C THR A 55 -1.39 23.55 13.25
N GLY A 56 -1.21 22.96 12.06
CA GLY A 56 -0.05 22.12 11.74
C GLY A 56 -0.04 20.78 12.49
N GLN A 57 -1.10 20.47 13.23
CA GLN A 57 -1.25 19.23 13.98
C GLN A 57 -1.96 18.16 13.14
N VAL A 58 -1.80 16.90 13.53
CA VAL A 58 -2.54 15.79 12.93
C VAL A 58 -4.03 15.94 13.24
N CYS A 59 -4.90 15.74 12.24
CA CYS A 59 -6.34 15.89 12.45
C CYS A 59 -6.91 14.84 13.43
N ASP A 60 -7.97 15.19 14.16
CA ASP A 60 -8.53 14.35 15.24
C ASP A 60 -9.07 12.99 14.79
N TYR A 61 -9.43 12.85 13.51
CA TYR A 61 -9.91 11.60 12.92
C TYR A 61 -8.78 10.70 12.39
N ILE A 62 -7.52 11.14 12.49
CA ILE A 62 -6.36 10.32 12.17
C ILE A 62 -6.03 9.45 13.39
N MET A 63 -5.81 8.17 13.12
CA MET A 63 -5.35 7.18 14.08
C MET A 63 -3.87 7.37 14.42
N SER A 64 -3.48 7.02 15.65
CA SER A 64 -2.06 6.95 15.99
C SER A 64 -1.37 5.79 15.24
N PRO A 65 -0.03 5.82 15.11
CA PRO A 65 0.71 4.70 14.55
C PRO A 65 0.50 3.37 15.31
N GLU A 66 0.30 3.43 16.63
CA GLU A 66 -0.02 2.26 17.45
C GLU A 66 -1.42 1.70 17.12
N GLU A 67 -2.43 2.57 17.05
CA GLU A 67 -3.79 2.20 16.67
C GLU A 67 -3.81 1.56 15.26
N TYR A 68 -2.98 2.04 14.33
CA TYR A 68 -2.85 1.38 13.02
C TYR A 68 -2.13 0.04 13.09
N GLY A 69 -1.07 -0.06 13.91
CA GLY A 69 -0.36 -1.33 14.12
C GLY A 69 -1.28 -2.41 14.67
N GLU A 70 -2.11 -2.07 15.65
CA GLU A 70 -3.13 -2.96 16.21
C GLU A 70 -4.15 -3.39 15.14
N PHE A 71 -4.66 -2.45 14.36
CA PHE A 71 -5.56 -2.76 13.24
C PHE A 71 -4.95 -3.76 12.25
N LEU A 72 -3.69 -3.55 11.84
CA LEU A 72 -3.00 -4.45 10.92
C LEU A 72 -2.81 -5.85 11.51
N CYS A 73 -2.40 -5.93 12.78
CA CYS A 73 -2.22 -7.21 13.48
C CYS A 73 -3.54 -7.98 13.58
N GLU A 74 -4.63 -7.33 14.00
CA GLU A 74 -5.94 -7.97 14.10
C GLU A 74 -6.50 -8.40 12.74
N MET A 75 -6.40 -7.52 11.73
CA MET A 75 -6.84 -7.82 10.37
C MET A 75 -6.07 -9.01 9.80
N TRP A 76 -4.76 -9.08 10.03
CA TRP A 76 -3.92 -10.20 9.63
C TRP A 76 -4.34 -11.51 10.29
N ASP A 77 -4.58 -11.48 11.61
CA ASP A 77 -4.99 -12.67 12.37
C ASP A 77 -6.31 -13.25 11.85
N GLU A 78 -7.27 -12.39 11.49
CA GLU A 78 -8.53 -12.81 10.86
C GLU A 78 -8.31 -13.35 9.43
N TRP A 79 -7.45 -12.69 8.66
CA TRP A 79 -7.18 -13.02 7.27
C TRP A 79 -6.51 -14.39 7.11
N VAL A 80 -5.53 -14.71 7.96
CA VAL A 80 -4.79 -15.98 7.91
C VAL A 80 -5.43 -17.10 8.72
N ARG A 81 -6.48 -16.82 9.52
CA ARG A 81 -7.16 -17.82 10.36
C ARG A 81 -7.52 -19.12 9.62
N PRO A 82 -8.00 -19.10 8.35
CA PRO A 82 -8.32 -20.33 7.63
C PRO A 82 -7.09 -21.17 7.22
N GLY A 83 -5.86 -20.72 7.51
CA GLY A 83 -4.60 -21.35 7.09
C GLY A 83 -4.18 -21.02 5.65
N TYR A 84 -5.15 -20.71 4.79
CA TYR A 84 -4.94 -20.10 3.49
C TYR A 84 -6.00 -19.01 3.27
N PRO A 85 -5.63 -17.77 2.97
CA PRO A 85 -6.60 -16.68 2.83
C PRO A 85 -7.62 -16.91 1.71
N GLU A 86 -8.88 -16.61 1.99
CA GLU A 86 -10.01 -16.76 1.05
C GLU A 86 -10.42 -15.43 0.40
N VAL A 87 -9.91 -14.31 0.93
CA VAL A 87 -10.19 -12.94 0.50
C VAL A 87 -8.85 -12.30 0.15
N SER A 88 -8.77 -11.53 -0.93
CA SER A 88 -7.62 -10.69 -1.26
C SER A 88 -7.64 -9.42 -0.39
N ILE A 89 -6.55 -9.19 0.33
CA ILE A 89 -6.28 -7.92 1.03
C ILE A 89 -4.99 -7.35 0.43
N ARG A 90 -5.13 -6.26 -0.33
CA ARG A 90 -4.05 -5.66 -1.16
C ARG A 90 -2.73 -5.51 -0.42
N ASP A 91 -2.75 -4.95 0.78
CA ASP A 91 -1.55 -4.64 1.54
C ASP A 91 -0.80 -5.92 1.98
N PHE A 92 -1.53 -6.97 2.36
CA PHE A 92 -0.94 -8.24 2.75
C PHE A 92 -0.42 -9.02 1.54
N GLU A 93 -1.16 -9.04 0.44
CA GLU A 93 -0.72 -9.67 -0.81
C GLU A 93 0.55 -8.99 -1.35
N ALA A 94 0.63 -7.66 -1.33
CA ALA A 94 1.83 -6.92 -1.75
C ALA A 94 3.08 -7.32 -0.93
N LEU A 95 2.93 -7.55 0.37
CA LEU A 95 4.04 -8.02 1.22
C LEU A 95 4.43 -9.47 0.91
N ILE A 96 3.45 -10.33 0.65
CA ILE A 96 3.71 -11.72 0.24
C ILE A 96 4.39 -11.77 -1.13
N GLU A 97 3.95 -10.97 -2.11
CA GLU A 97 4.59 -10.82 -3.42
C GLU A 97 6.06 -10.43 -3.29
N ARG A 98 6.36 -9.47 -2.41
CA ARG A 98 7.73 -9.06 -2.09
C ARG A 98 8.54 -10.22 -1.53
N LEU A 99 7.98 -10.99 -0.60
CA LEU A 99 8.62 -12.17 -0.01
C LEU A 99 8.81 -13.32 -1.02
N LEU A 100 7.97 -13.41 -2.05
CA LEU A 100 8.12 -14.34 -3.16
C LEU A 100 9.22 -13.91 -4.15
N GLY A 101 9.85 -12.74 -3.95
CA GLY A 101 10.89 -12.19 -4.81
C GLY A 101 10.35 -11.36 -5.99
N GLY A 102 9.04 -11.10 -6.03
CA GLY A 102 8.40 -10.25 -7.03
C GLY A 102 8.48 -8.76 -6.68
N ALA A 103 8.07 -7.93 -7.63
CA ALA A 103 7.75 -6.54 -7.37
C ALA A 103 6.39 -6.47 -6.65
N PRO A 104 6.27 -5.75 -5.52
CA PRO A 104 4.99 -5.61 -4.84
C PRO A 104 4.02 -4.80 -5.70
N SER A 105 2.77 -5.24 -5.76
CA SER A 105 1.67 -4.54 -6.43
C SER A 105 1.32 -3.19 -5.79
N LEU A 106 1.77 -2.94 -4.56
CA LEU A 106 1.59 -1.68 -3.85
C LEU A 106 2.89 -0.87 -3.80
N CYS A 107 2.89 0.31 -4.43
CA CYS A 107 4.06 1.20 -4.51
C CYS A 107 4.60 1.66 -3.14
N SER A 108 3.80 1.58 -2.08
CA SER A 108 4.23 1.89 -0.72
C SER A 108 5.34 0.98 -0.23
N PHE A 109 5.42 -0.26 -0.74
CA PHE A 109 6.42 -1.27 -0.35
C PHE A 109 7.51 -1.49 -1.42
N ASP A 110 7.56 -0.65 -2.44
CA ASP A 110 8.63 -0.68 -3.44
C ASP A 110 9.74 0.34 -3.12
N SER A 111 10.91 0.14 -3.70
CA SER A 111 12.10 0.97 -3.52
C SER A 111 12.06 2.32 -4.27
N ALA A 112 11.16 2.45 -5.25
CA ALA A 112 11.04 3.64 -6.10
C ALA A 112 9.57 4.10 -6.26
N CYS A 113 9.36 5.41 -6.39
CA CYS A 113 8.06 6.00 -6.73
C CYS A 113 7.94 6.22 -8.24
N ASN A 114 7.77 5.15 -9.01
CA ASN A 114 7.75 5.19 -10.48
C ASN A 114 6.72 4.23 -11.13
N GLN A 115 5.76 3.73 -10.36
CA GLN A 115 4.81 2.70 -10.80
C GLN A 115 3.70 3.22 -11.71
N TYR A 116 3.29 4.49 -11.56
CA TYR A 116 2.24 5.11 -12.35
C TYR A 116 2.42 6.63 -12.44
N CYS A 117 1.59 7.30 -13.22
CA CYS A 117 1.42 8.75 -13.20
C CYS A 117 -0.06 9.11 -13.08
N MET A 118 -0.35 10.30 -12.58
CA MET A 118 -1.67 10.91 -12.64
C MET A 118 -1.75 11.85 -13.84
N ILE A 119 -2.86 11.82 -14.56
CA ILE A 119 -3.16 12.75 -15.65
C ILE A 119 -4.42 13.52 -15.25
N GLU A 120 -4.31 14.82 -15.10
CA GLU A 120 -5.44 15.70 -14.81
C GLU A 120 -6.33 15.94 -16.03
N HIS A 121 -7.54 16.43 -15.80
CA HIS A 121 -8.52 16.65 -16.86
C HIS A 121 -8.04 17.61 -17.98
N ASN A 122 -7.05 18.45 -17.70
CA ASN A 122 -6.42 19.39 -18.64
C ASN A 122 -5.20 18.79 -19.38
N GLY A 123 -4.89 17.52 -19.13
CA GLY A 123 -3.75 16.80 -19.70
C GLY A 123 -2.44 16.96 -18.92
N ASP A 124 -2.40 17.72 -17.82
CA ASP A 124 -1.19 17.84 -17.01
C ASP A 124 -0.84 16.52 -16.34
N VAL A 125 0.44 16.17 -16.38
CA VAL A 125 0.96 14.89 -15.87
C VAL A 125 1.74 15.12 -14.58
N TYR A 126 1.41 14.31 -13.56
CA TYR A 126 2.01 14.33 -12.23
C TYR A 126 2.52 12.93 -11.86
N PRO A 127 3.51 12.81 -10.97
CA PRO A 127 4.11 11.51 -10.66
C PRO A 127 3.24 10.63 -9.74
N CYS A 128 2.27 11.20 -9.03
CA CYS A 128 1.44 10.50 -8.05
C CYS A 128 0.22 11.37 -7.71
N ASP A 129 -0.89 10.73 -7.34
CA ASP A 129 -2.14 11.39 -6.91
C ASP A 129 -1.98 12.27 -5.66
N PHE A 130 -1.04 11.93 -4.77
CA PHE A 130 -0.67 12.75 -3.61
C PHE A 130 0.25 13.93 -3.94
N PHE A 131 0.74 14.04 -5.17
CA PHE A 131 1.76 15.00 -5.58
C PHE A 131 1.32 15.78 -6.84
N CYS A 132 0.11 16.33 -6.78
CA CYS A 132 -0.53 17.10 -7.85
C CYS A 132 -0.33 18.63 -7.78
N ASP A 133 0.52 19.12 -6.86
CA ASP A 133 0.90 20.55 -6.82
C ASP A 133 1.68 20.96 -8.09
N PRO A 134 1.57 22.22 -8.58
CA PRO A 134 2.29 22.72 -9.74
C PRO A 134 3.82 22.47 -9.73
N LYS A 135 4.44 22.44 -8.54
CA LYS A 135 5.88 22.16 -8.36
C LYS A 135 6.29 20.74 -8.78
N TYR A 136 5.36 19.78 -8.78
CA TYR A 136 5.60 18.38 -9.17
C TYR A 136 5.17 18.08 -10.62
N ARG A 137 4.65 19.07 -11.36
CA ARG A 137 4.22 18.88 -12.76
C ARG A 137 5.37 18.36 -13.63
N LEU A 138 5.15 17.20 -14.24
CA LEU A 138 6.10 16.52 -15.13
C LEU A 138 6.01 17.03 -16.58
N GLY A 139 4.82 17.44 -17.02
CA GLY A 139 4.55 17.93 -18.37
C GLY A 139 3.05 17.96 -18.68
N ASN A 140 2.69 17.97 -19.96
CA ASN A 140 1.32 17.78 -20.43
C ASN A 140 1.30 16.74 -21.55
N ILE A 141 0.36 15.80 -21.50
CA ILE A 141 0.28 14.67 -22.45
C ILE A 141 -0.07 15.12 -23.88
N ASN A 142 -0.67 16.30 -24.05
CA ASN A 142 -0.96 16.86 -25.37
C ASN A 142 0.28 17.41 -26.06
N ASP A 143 1.32 17.74 -25.30
CA ASP A 143 2.55 18.38 -25.80
C ASP A 143 3.73 17.41 -25.89
N THR A 144 3.79 16.38 -25.03
CA THR A 144 4.95 15.49 -24.91
C THR A 144 4.49 14.02 -24.76
N PRO A 145 5.03 13.08 -25.56
CA PRO A 145 4.70 11.67 -25.41
C PRO A 145 4.98 11.15 -24.00
N LEU A 146 4.07 10.36 -23.44
CA LEU A 146 4.17 9.85 -22.07
C LEU A 146 5.51 9.16 -21.76
N PRO A 147 6.11 8.32 -22.65
CA PRO A 147 7.42 7.73 -22.39
C PRO A 147 8.55 8.76 -22.19
N GLU A 148 8.48 9.91 -22.85
CA GLU A 148 9.46 10.99 -22.68
C GLU A 148 9.27 11.70 -21.34
N ILE A 149 8.01 11.94 -20.93
CA ILE A 149 7.68 12.48 -19.61
C ILE A 149 8.26 11.58 -18.50
N PHE A 150 8.09 10.25 -18.62
CA PHE A 150 8.60 9.29 -17.64
C PHE A 150 10.13 9.17 -17.60
N ARG A 151 10.82 9.40 -18.73
CA ARG A 151 12.29 9.44 -18.77
C ARG A 151 12.87 10.78 -18.33
N GLY A 152 12.02 11.80 -18.18
CA GLY A 152 12.43 13.14 -17.77
C GLY A 152 13.08 13.17 -16.38
N THR A 153 14.02 14.10 -16.20
CA THR A 153 14.79 14.26 -14.95
C THR A 153 13.91 14.55 -13.75
N LYS A 154 12.77 15.24 -13.95
CA LYS A 154 11.78 15.49 -12.88
C LYS A 154 11.18 14.19 -12.32
N HIS A 155 10.77 13.28 -13.20
CA HIS A 155 10.21 11.99 -12.79
C HIS A 155 11.28 11.12 -12.13
N GLN A 156 12.48 11.05 -12.70
CA GLN A 156 13.60 10.32 -12.10
C GLN A 156 13.98 10.86 -10.71
N GLY A 157 14.01 12.19 -10.54
CA GLY A 157 14.25 12.84 -9.26
C GLY A 157 13.18 12.49 -8.23
N PHE A 158 11.91 12.53 -8.62
CA PHE A 158 10.80 12.13 -7.77
C PHE A 158 10.87 10.65 -7.36
N ALA A 159 11.13 9.76 -8.33
CA ALA A 159 11.25 8.33 -8.08
C ALA A 159 12.35 8.01 -7.05
N GLY A 160 13.48 8.73 -7.12
CA GLY A 160 14.61 8.58 -6.20
C GLY A 160 14.35 9.06 -4.77
N LEU A 161 13.35 9.91 -4.53
CA LEU A 161 12.98 10.34 -3.17
C LEU A 161 12.61 9.16 -2.28
N LYS A 162 12.02 8.11 -2.87
CA LYS A 162 11.59 6.91 -2.13
C LYS A 162 12.76 6.22 -1.42
N SER A 163 13.93 6.18 -2.06
CA SER A 163 15.15 5.58 -1.52
C SER A 163 16.00 6.54 -0.67
N CYS A 164 15.54 7.77 -0.44
CA CYS A 164 16.17 8.70 0.49
C CYS A 164 15.65 8.44 1.92
N TYR A 165 16.35 7.59 2.65
CA TYR A 165 15.95 7.18 4.00
C TYR A 165 16.70 7.96 5.10
N PRO A 166 16.11 8.12 6.31
CA PRO A 166 16.85 8.49 7.51
C PRO A 166 17.81 7.38 7.94
N GLU A 167 18.82 7.70 8.75
CA GLU A 167 19.82 6.74 9.24
C GLU A 167 19.20 5.53 9.94
N GLU A 168 18.16 5.75 10.75
CA GLU A 168 17.43 4.70 11.46
C GLU A 168 16.80 3.65 10.54
N CYS A 169 16.42 4.03 9.31
CA CYS A 169 15.86 3.10 8.34
C CYS A 169 16.95 2.19 7.76
N TYR A 170 18.16 2.70 7.49
CA TYR A 170 19.27 1.87 7.01
C TYR A 170 19.70 0.81 8.04
N ALA A 171 19.54 1.09 9.34
CA ALA A 171 19.78 0.13 10.41
C ALA A 171 18.57 -0.78 10.70
N CYS A 172 17.41 -0.52 10.09
CA CYS A 172 16.18 -1.24 10.39
C CYS A 172 16.11 -2.57 9.62
N ARG A 173 15.96 -3.69 10.35
CA ARG A 173 15.78 -5.03 9.77
C ARG A 173 14.56 -5.17 8.84
N TRP A 174 13.62 -4.22 8.90
CA TRP A 174 12.37 -4.25 8.14
C TRP A 174 12.41 -3.41 6.86
N LEU A 175 13.54 -2.75 6.55
CA LEU A 175 13.67 -1.86 5.41
C LEU A 175 13.33 -2.56 4.08
N ASP A 176 13.75 -3.81 3.91
CA ASP A 176 13.53 -4.56 2.66
C ASP A 176 12.06 -4.91 2.38
N LEU A 177 11.22 -4.87 3.41
CA LEU A 177 9.76 -5.04 3.32
C LEU A 177 9.06 -3.69 3.15
N CYS A 178 9.40 -2.71 3.98
CA CYS A 178 8.65 -1.47 4.05
C CYS A 178 9.09 -0.42 3.03
N HIS A 179 10.36 -0.44 2.62
CA HIS A 179 11.03 0.61 1.83
C HIS A 179 10.65 2.02 2.33
N GLY A 180 10.70 2.20 3.65
CA GLY A 180 10.35 3.43 4.36
C GLY A 180 8.91 3.91 4.20
N GLY A 181 7.98 3.09 3.69
CA GLY A 181 6.58 3.47 3.48
C GLY A 181 6.37 4.58 2.44
N CYS A 182 5.13 5.02 2.22
CA CYS A 182 4.79 6.05 1.22
C CYS A 182 5.49 7.39 1.51
N THR A 183 6.02 8.04 0.47
CA THR A 183 6.68 9.36 0.58
C THR A 183 5.74 10.44 1.12
N LYS A 184 4.44 10.36 0.80
CA LYS A 184 3.41 11.24 1.38
C LYS A 184 3.46 11.21 2.92
N ASP A 185 3.50 10.01 3.50
CA ASP A 185 3.45 9.82 4.94
C ASP A 185 4.78 10.18 5.63
N ARG A 186 5.89 10.19 4.89
CA ARG A 186 7.19 10.73 5.37
C ARG A 186 7.20 12.24 5.43
N MET A 187 6.61 12.92 4.44
CA MET A 187 6.50 14.38 4.48
C MET A 187 5.71 14.86 5.70
N LEU A 188 4.75 14.04 6.16
CA LEU A 188 4.03 14.28 7.41
C LEU A 188 4.88 13.93 8.64
N GLY A 189 5.61 12.80 8.60
CA GLY A 189 6.57 12.44 9.65
C GLY A 189 7.64 13.50 9.90
N ALA A 190 8.09 14.22 8.86
CA ALA A 190 9.07 15.31 9.00
C ALA A 190 8.60 16.44 9.92
N ASN A 191 7.30 16.75 9.91
CA ASN A 191 6.75 17.78 10.78
C ASN A 191 6.58 17.30 12.23
N LEU A 192 6.51 15.98 12.46
CA LEU A 192 6.25 15.38 13.78
C LEU A 192 7.50 14.89 14.50
N TYR A 193 8.45 14.34 13.74
CA TYR A 193 9.68 13.73 14.25
C TYR A 193 10.91 14.60 13.99
N GLY A 194 10.76 15.71 13.27
CA GLY A 194 11.86 16.53 12.79
C GLY A 194 12.58 15.91 11.59
N GLY A 195 13.39 16.73 10.91
CA GLY A 195 14.19 16.33 9.76
C GLY A 195 13.72 16.93 8.42
N GLU A 196 14.55 16.80 7.39
CA GLU A 196 14.17 17.23 6.04
C GLU A 196 13.04 16.35 5.51
N LYS A 197 12.01 16.96 4.88
CA LYS A 197 10.83 16.25 4.35
C LYS A 197 11.17 15.06 3.45
N ALA A 198 12.31 15.12 2.76
CA ALA A 198 12.79 14.06 1.87
C ALA A 198 13.44 12.87 2.60
N ARG A 199 13.77 12.99 3.89
CA ARG A 199 14.52 12.01 4.68
C ARG A 199 13.87 11.66 6.02
N ALA A 200 12.66 12.13 6.29
CA ALA A 200 11.98 11.80 7.53
C ALA A 200 11.41 10.37 7.52
N SER A 201 11.27 9.80 8.72
CA SER A 201 10.59 8.53 8.90
C SER A 201 9.10 8.65 8.57
N CYS A 202 8.54 7.58 8.02
CA CYS A 202 7.12 7.48 7.75
C CYS A 202 6.32 7.61 9.05
N TYR A 203 5.21 8.36 9.02
CA TYR A 203 4.26 8.45 10.14
C TYR A 203 3.89 7.08 10.72
N PHE A 204 3.66 6.09 9.86
CA PHE A 204 3.30 4.73 10.25
C PHE A 204 4.50 3.79 10.47
N CYS A 205 5.72 4.30 10.63
CA CYS A 205 6.91 3.47 10.87
C CYS A 205 6.70 2.52 12.06
N LYS A 206 6.15 3.03 13.18
CA LYS A 206 5.86 2.21 14.36
C LYS A 206 4.79 1.15 14.09
N ALA A 207 3.74 1.49 13.34
CA ALA A 207 2.69 0.55 12.93
C ALA A 207 3.28 -0.63 12.15
N TYR A 208 4.11 -0.33 11.14
CA TYR A 208 4.76 -1.34 10.32
C TYR A 208 5.69 -2.23 11.15
N ARG A 209 6.48 -1.65 12.07
CA ARG A 209 7.34 -2.44 12.96
C ARG A 209 6.51 -3.38 13.84
N MET A 210 5.45 -2.88 14.50
CA MET A 210 4.55 -3.70 15.31
C MET A 210 3.97 -4.86 14.49
N PHE A 211 3.49 -4.55 13.29
CA PHE A 211 2.89 -5.54 12.40
C PHE A 211 3.89 -6.59 11.93
N PHE A 212 5.09 -6.20 11.48
CA PHE A 212 6.08 -7.16 11.01
C PHE A 212 6.60 -8.05 12.14
N GLU A 213 6.84 -7.52 13.34
CA GLU A 213 7.20 -8.36 14.50
C GLU A 213 6.10 -9.39 14.82
N HIS A 214 4.81 -9.06 14.61
CA HIS A 214 3.67 -9.95 14.85
C HIS A 214 3.40 -10.99 13.75
N ALA A 215 3.66 -10.61 12.50
CA ALA A 215 3.17 -11.36 11.33
C ALA A 215 4.27 -12.06 10.53
N TYR A 216 5.54 -11.63 10.63
CA TYR A 216 6.59 -12.03 9.68
C TYR A 216 6.81 -13.54 9.59
N ASP A 217 6.91 -14.25 10.72
CA ASP A 217 7.12 -15.71 10.69
C ASP A 217 5.93 -16.44 10.02
N ARG A 218 4.71 -15.95 10.24
CA ARG A 218 3.50 -16.49 9.59
C ARG A 218 3.43 -16.10 8.12
N MET A 219 3.94 -14.92 7.73
CA MET A 219 4.10 -14.55 6.31
C MET A 219 5.06 -15.50 5.60
N LEU A 220 6.19 -15.86 6.22
CA LEU A 220 7.13 -16.83 5.65
C LEU A 220 6.49 -18.21 5.48
N ALA A 221 5.76 -18.69 6.49
CA ALA A 221 5.02 -19.94 6.39
C ALA A 221 3.97 -19.91 5.27
N LEU A 222 3.21 -18.82 5.15
CA LEU A 222 2.21 -18.66 4.09
C LEU A 222 2.86 -18.60 2.69
N LYS A 223 3.98 -17.89 2.57
CA LYS A 223 4.81 -17.84 1.35
C LYS A 223 5.21 -19.25 0.90
N ASP A 224 5.64 -20.11 1.83
CA ASP A 224 6.03 -21.49 1.52
C ASP A 224 4.82 -22.34 1.07
N VAL A 225 3.66 -22.16 1.71
CA VAL A 225 2.39 -22.80 1.28
C VAL A 225 2.00 -22.37 -0.14
N ILE A 226 2.10 -21.08 -0.46
CA ILE A 226 1.82 -20.55 -1.80
C ILE A 226 2.78 -21.15 -2.83
N TRP A 227 4.09 -21.18 -2.52
CA TRP A 227 5.09 -21.78 -3.41
C TRP A 227 4.81 -23.26 -3.70
N ALA A 228 4.42 -24.03 -2.68
CA ALA A 228 4.06 -25.43 -2.85
C ALA A 228 2.86 -25.59 -3.81
N ARG A 229 1.84 -24.74 -3.68
CA ARG A 229 0.67 -24.73 -4.57
C ARG A 229 1.02 -24.37 -6.01
N VAL A 230 1.83 -23.33 -6.22
CA VAL A 230 2.28 -22.90 -7.56
C VAL A 230 3.07 -24.01 -8.25
N ARG A 231 4.01 -24.65 -7.54
CA ARG A 231 4.79 -25.79 -8.09
C ARG A 231 3.90 -26.98 -8.43
N ALA A 232 2.92 -27.30 -7.57
CA ALA A 232 1.98 -28.39 -7.84
C ALA A 232 1.05 -28.09 -9.03
N ALA A 233 0.71 -26.82 -9.28
CA ALA A 233 -0.04 -26.41 -10.47
C ALA A 233 0.83 -26.49 -11.74
N ALA A 234 2.06 -25.99 -11.69
CA ALA A 234 3.00 -26.05 -12.80
C ALA A 234 3.38 -27.49 -13.19
N GLY A 235 3.57 -28.38 -12.21
CA GLY A 235 3.83 -29.81 -12.45
C GLY A 235 2.65 -30.58 -13.06
N ARG A 236 1.44 -30.00 -13.05
CA ARG A 236 0.25 -30.55 -13.74
C ARG A 236 0.09 -30.04 -15.17
N GLY A 237 0.93 -29.10 -15.61
CA GLY A 237 0.91 -28.52 -16.95
C GLY A 237 2.24 -28.71 -17.69
N ILE A 238 2.53 -29.95 -18.11
CA ILE A 238 3.19 -30.40 -19.36
C ILE A 238 2.88 -31.91 -19.41
N GLY A 239 1.62 -32.23 -19.68
CA GLY A 239 1.21 -33.55 -20.16
C GLY A 239 0.97 -33.38 -21.65
N ALA A 240 1.82 -33.99 -22.47
CA ALA A 240 1.73 -34.01 -23.92
C ALA A 240 0.28 -34.22 -24.38
N GLN A 241 -0.22 -33.33 -25.23
CA GLN A 241 -1.25 -33.73 -26.19
C GLN A 241 -0.52 -34.12 -27.49
N PRO A 242 -0.94 -35.23 -28.13
CA PRO A 242 -0.28 -35.82 -29.29
C PRO A 242 -0.32 -34.93 -30.53
#